data_AF-A0A2E9C7H4-F1
#
_entry.id   AF-A0A2E9C7H4-F1
#
_cell.length_a   1.000
_cell.length_b   1.000
_cell.length_c   1.000
_cell.angle_alpha   90.00
_cell.angle_beta   90.00
_cell.angle_gamma   90.00
#
_symmetry.space_group_name_H-M   'P 1'
#
loop_
_entity.id
_entity.type
_entity.pdbx_description
1 polymer ?
#
loop_
_entity_poly.entity_id
_entity_poly.type
_entity_poly.pdbx_seq_one_letter_code
_entity_poly.pdbx_strand_id
1 'polypeptide(L)'
;LYKVAKKYNINISICGLESIPILKFLHKDSDRLMTYYTQEMLKVGYLAGSQIVMSSSHTQSIINQYIKAADQVFKSISKYISSNKKIPLRGAVKHNTFKRLTT
;
A
#
# COMPACT_ATOMS: atom_id res chain seq x y z
N LEU A 1 -3.14 -1.38 -10.38
CA LEU A 1 -3.47 -1.74 -8.98
C LEU A 1 -4.87 -2.33 -8.83
N TYR A 2 -5.94 -1.74 -9.39
CA TYR A 2 -7.30 -2.32 -9.32
C TYR A 2 -7.38 -3.81 -9.73
N LYS A 3 -6.70 -4.20 -10.82
CA LYS A 3 -6.62 -5.60 -11.26
C LYS A 3 -6.04 -6.53 -10.18
N VAL A 4 -4.97 -6.10 -9.51
CA VAL A 4 -4.32 -6.85 -8.42
C VAL A 4 -5.23 -6.93 -7.20
N ALA A 5 -5.87 -5.83 -6.81
CA ALA A 5 -6.79 -5.81 -5.68
C ALA A 5 -8.00 -6.73 -5.90
N LYS A 6 -8.59 -6.68 -7.11
CA LYS A 6 -9.71 -7.56 -7.51
C LYS A 6 -9.31 -9.03 -7.49
N LYS A 7 -8.10 -9.37 -7.97
CA LYS A 7 -7.56 -10.75 -7.94
C LYS A 7 -7.54 -11.34 -6.53
N TYR A 8 -7.32 -10.52 -5.50
CA TYR A 8 -7.22 -10.95 -4.11
C TYR A 8 -8.46 -10.61 -3.26
N ASN A 9 -9.55 -10.17 -3.90
CA ASN A 9 -10.79 -9.73 -3.27
C ASN A 9 -10.57 -8.66 -2.17
N ILE A 10 -9.66 -7.72 -2.42
CA ILE A 10 -9.37 -6.61 -1.52
C ILE A 10 -10.06 -5.35 -2.07
N ASN A 11 -10.93 -4.76 -1.26
CA ASN A 11 -11.56 -3.50 -1.62
C ASN A 11 -10.59 -2.34 -1.44
N ILE A 12 -10.31 -1.63 -2.53
CA ILE A 12 -9.49 -0.43 -2.55
C ILE A 12 -10.21 0.71 -3.26
N SER A 13 -9.83 1.93 -2.92
CA SER A 13 -10.17 3.14 -3.64
C SER A 13 -8.87 3.81 -4.09
N ILE A 14 -8.81 4.25 -5.34
CA ILE A 14 -7.73 5.08 -5.85
C ILE A 14 -8.34 6.44 -6.22
N CYS A 15 -7.87 7.50 -5.60
CA CYS A 15 -8.30 8.88 -5.84
C CYS A 15 -7.09 9.74 -6.23
N GLY A 16 -7.30 11.03 -6.49
CA GLY A 16 -6.22 11.99 -6.76
C GLY A 16 -6.00 12.21 -8.25
N LEU A 17 -4.83 12.75 -8.58
CA LEU A 17 -4.44 13.04 -9.96
C LEU A 17 -3.83 11.81 -10.62
N GLU A 18 -3.89 11.73 -11.95
CA GLU A 18 -3.27 10.61 -12.69
C GLU A 18 -1.76 10.49 -12.44
N SER A 19 -1.09 11.61 -12.20
CA SER A 19 0.33 11.67 -11.85
C SER A 19 0.62 11.32 -10.39
N ILE A 20 -0.36 11.48 -9.50
CA ILE A 20 -0.23 11.23 -8.05
C ILE A 20 -1.44 10.45 -7.53
N PRO A 21 -1.63 9.18 -7.96
CA PRO A 21 -2.72 8.38 -7.45
C PRO A 21 -2.54 8.10 -5.95
N ILE A 22 -3.65 8.23 -5.22
CA ILE A 22 -3.76 8.02 -3.79
C ILE A 22 -4.51 6.71 -3.55
N LEU A 23 -3.79 5.68 -3.12
CA LEU A 23 -4.33 4.40 -2.71
C LEU A 23 -4.94 4.47 -1.31
N LYS A 24 -6.14 3.92 -1.15
CA LYS A 24 -6.84 3.74 0.12
C LYS A 24 -7.40 2.32 0.20
N PHE A 25 -7.18 1.64 1.33
CA PHE A 25 -7.82 0.34 1.62
C PHE A 25 -9.18 0.59 2.26
N LEU A 26 -10.25 0.01 1.70
CA LEU A 26 -11.61 0.11 2.23
C LEU A 26 -11.86 -1.06 3.20
N HIS A 27 -11.27 -0.94 4.39
CA HIS A 27 -11.34 -1.97 5.44
C HIS A 27 -11.26 -1.32 6.83
N LYS A 28 -11.76 -2.00 7.86
CA LYS A 28 -11.74 -1.51 9.25
C LYS A 28 -10.33 -1.17 9.73
N ASP A 29 -9.36 -2.00 9.36
CA ASP A 29 -7.93 -1.81 9.69
C ASP A 29 -7.14 -1.12 8.55
N SER A 30 -7.76 -0.18 7.83
CA SER A 30 -7.15 0.48 6.66
C SER A 30 -5.77 1.08 6.93
N ASP A 31 -5.57 1.72 8.08
CA ASP A 31 -4.29 2.33 8.45
C ASP A 31 -3.22 1.29 8.73
N ARG A 32 -3.59 0.15 9.33
CA ARG A 32 -2.69 -0.98 9.57
C ARG A 32 -2.26 -1.62 8.26
N LEU A 33 -3.23 -1.85 7.36
CA LEU A 33 -3.00 -2.38 6.02
C LEU A 33 -2.08 -1.48 5.20
N MET A 34 -2.32 -0.17 5.23
CA MET A 34 -1.49 0.79 4.51
C MET A 34 -0.08 0.90 5.11
N THR A 35 0.04 0.83 6.43
CA THR A 35 1.37 0.78 7.10
C THR A 35 2.15 -0.44 6.66
N TYR A 36 1.51 -1.62 6.66
CA TYR A 36 2.12 -2.85 6.18
C TYR A 36 2.52 -2.77 4.71
N TYR A 37 1.61 -2.28 3.86
CA TYR A 37 1.87 -2.09 2.44
C TYR A 37 3.11 -1.23 2.21
N THR A 38 3.19 -0.09 2.89
CA THR A 38 4.35 0.82 2.84
C THR A 38 5.63 0.10 3.26
N GLN A 39 5.60 -0.63 4.38
CA GLN A 39 6.75 -1.36 4.89
C GLN A 39 7.25 -2.45 3.94
N GLU A 40 6.35 -3.26 3.37
CA GLU A 40 6.74 -4.32 2.45
C GLU A 40 7.24 -3.77 1.11
N MET A 41 6.61 -2.71 0.58
CA MET A 41 7.08 -2.07 -0.66
C MET A 41 8.46 -1.42 -0.49
N LEU A 42 8.74 -0.84 0.67
CA LEU A 42 10.06 -0.30 1.00
C LEU A 42 11.15 -1.39 1.00
N LYS A 43 10.86 -2.60 1.50
CA LYS A 43 11.84 -3.70 1.51
C LYS A 43 12.27 -4.13 0.12
N VAL A 44 11.39 -3.98 -0.87
CA VAL A 44 11.66 -4.32 -2.27
C VAL A 44 12.14 -3.10 -3.08
N GLY A 45 12.51 -2.01 -2.40
CA GLY A 45 13.17 -0.85 -3.00
C GLY A 45 12.22 0.24 -3.52
N TYR A 46 10.92 0.17 -3.24
CA TYR A 46 9.96 1.18 -3.67
C TYR A 46 9.50 2.05 -2.50
N LEU A 47 9.72 3.36 -2.62
CA LEU A 47 9.13 4.36 -1.73
C LEU A 47 7.63 4.52 -2.07
N ALA A 48 6.83 3.57 -1.59
CA ALA A 48 5.39 3.56 -1.81
C ALA A 48 4.67 3.86 -0.50
N GLY A 49 3.86 4.92 -0.48
CA GLY A 49 2.95 5.22 0.63
C GLY A 49 1.50 5.11 0.19
N SER A 50 0.63 5.88 0.84
CA SER A 50 -0.73 6.11 0.32
C SER A 50 -0.70 6.83 -1.01
N GLN A 51 0.29 7.70 -1.24
CA GLN A 51 0.48 8.40 -2.50
C GLN A 51 1.57 7.70 -3.32
N ILE A 52 1.31 7.56 -4.61
CA ILE A 52 2.26 7.01 -5.58
C ILE A 52 2.61 8.15 -6.51
N VAL A 53 3.87 8.55 -6.56
CA VAL A 53 4.31 9.66 -7.42
C VAL A 53 4.85 9.10 -8.73
N MET A 54 4.20 9.45 -9.83
CA MET A 54 4.66 9.11 -11.17
C MET A 54 5.55 10.24 -11.70
N SER A 55 6.66 9.88 -12.32
CA SER A 55 7.58 10.81 -13.01
C SER A 55 7.79 10.36 -14.45
N SER A 56 8.01 11.30 -15.37
CA SER A 56 8.29 11.03 -16.79
C SER A 56 9.52 10.14 -17.01
N SER A 57 10.43 10.07 -16.04
CA SER A 57 11.60 9.18 -16.08
C SER A 57 11.27 7.71 -15.81
N HIS A 58 10.04 7.37 -15.40
CA HIS A 58 9.65 5.99 -15.16
C HIS A 58 9.43 5.25 -16.48
N THR A 59 10.24 4.22 -16.71
CA THR A 59 10.07 3.32 -17.85
C THR A 59 8.98 2.28 -17.57
N GLN A 60 8.38 1.73 -18.63
CA GLN A 60 7.40 0.65 -18.50
C GLN A 60 7.93 -0.56 -17.71
N SER A 61 9.24 -0.83 -17.79
CA SER A 61 9.90 -1.88 -17.01
C SER A 61 9.79 -1.63 -15.49
N ILE A 62 10.07 -0.40 -15.05
CA ILE A 62 9.97 -0.02 -13.63
C ILE A 62 8.52 -0.13 -13.15
N ILE A 63 7.55 0.30 -13.97
CA ILE A 63 6.12 0.19 -13.67
C ILE A 63 5.71 -1.28 -13.52
N ASN A 64 6.15 -2.14 -14.44
CA ASN A 64 5.84 -3.57 -14.38
C ASN A 64 6.45 -4.23 -13.14
N GLN A 65 7.69 -3.89 -12.78
CA GLN A 65 8.33 -4.39 -11.56
C GLN A 65 7.60 -3.92 -10.29
N TYR A 66 7.18 -2.65 -10.23
CA TYR A 66 6.37 -2.11 -9.15
C TYR A 66 5.05 -2.87 -9.00
N ILE A 67 4.34 -3.13 -10.10
CA ILE A 67 3.08 -3.89 -10.08
C ILE A 67 3.32 -5.32 -9.58
N LYS A 68 4.44 -5.95 -9.97
CA LYS A 68 4.81 -7.30 -9.54
C LYS A 68 5.10 -7.36 -8.04
N ALA A 69 5.84 -6.37 -7.53
CA ALA A 69 6.07 -6.18 -6.10
C ALA A 69 4.75 -5.98 -5.34
N ALA A 70 3.90 -5.06 -5.81
CA ALA A 70 2.59 -4.81 -5.21
C ALA A 70 1.71 -6.08 -5.22
N ASP A 71 1.72 -6.89 -6.27
CA ASP A 71 0.97 -8.16 -6.31
C ASP A 71 1.37 -9.13 -5.18
N GLN A 72 2.66 -9.22 -4.86
CA GLN A 72 3.15 -10.05 -3.75
C GLN A 72 2.69 -9.51 -2.38
N VAL A 73 2.69 -8.19 -2.21
CA VAL A 73 2.23 -7.55 -0.97
C VAL A 73 0.72 -7.73 -0.80
N PHE A 74 -0.06 -7.52 -1.86
CA PHE A 74 -1.51 -7.74 -1.85
C PHE A 74 -1.88 -9.21 -1.58
N LYS A 75 -1.11 -10.16 -2.11
CA LYS A 75 -1.25 -11.59 -1.78
C LYS A 75 -1.10 -11.83 -0.28
N SER A 76 -0.09 -11.20 0.33
CA SER A 76 0.18 -11.34 1.77
C SER A 76 -0.94 -10.72 2.60
N ILE A 77 -1.37 -9.51 2.23
CA ILE A 77 -2.52 -8.81 2.86
C ILE A 77 -3.79 -9.69 2.81
N SER A 78 -4.10 -10.26 1.65
CA SER A 78 -5.27 -11.12 1.45
C SER A 78 -5.29 -12.30 2.42
N LYS A 79 -4.15 -12.98 2.60
CA LYS A 79 -4.03 -14.07 3.58
C LYS A 79 -4.36 -13.64 5.01
N TYR A 80 -3.93 -12.44 5.41
CA TYR A 80 -4.23 -11.93 6.76
C TYR A 80 -5.71 -11.59 6.92
N ILE A 81 -6.31 -10.96 5.91
CA ILE A 81 -7.75 -10.64 5.92
C ILE A 81 -8.57 -11.93 5.98
N SER A 82 -8.30 -12.92 5.12
CA SER A 82 -9.05 -14.19 5.09
C SER A 82 -8.87 -15.04 6.35
N SER A 83 -7.71 -14.98 7.01
CA SER A 83 -7.46 -15.71 8.26
C SER A 83 -7.89 -14.97 9.52
N ASN A 84 -8.44 -13.75 9.39
CA ASN A 84 -8.79 -12.86 10.49
C ASN A 84 -7.62 -12.63 11.48
N LYS A 85 -6.38 -12.72 11.00
CA LYS A 85 -5.16 -12.54 11.80
C LYS A 85 -4.70 -11.10 11.71
N LYS A 86 -4.21 -10.56 12.82
CA LYS A 86 -3.59 -9.23 12.84
C LYS A 86 -2.31 -9.25 12.01
N ILE A 87 -2.18 -8.26 11.11
CA ILE A 87 -0.99 -8.09 10.29
C ILE A 87 0.21 -7.72 11.19
N PRO A 88 1.36 -8.38 11.02
CA PRO A 88 2.59 -8.02 11.73
C PRO A 88 3.13 -6.70 11.17
N LEU A 89 3.39 -5.75 12.05
CA LEU A 89 4.00 -4.46 11.70
C LEU A 89 5.37 -4.34 12.34
N ARG A 90 6.31 -3.70 11.63
CA ARG A 90 7.60 -3.29 12.18
C ARG A 90 7.46 -1.90 12.78
N GLY A 91 7.00 -1.81 14.02
CA GLY A 91 6.75 -0.54 14.71
C GLY A 91 5.27 -0.15 14.77
N ALA A 92 5.01 1.12 15.09
CA ALA A 92 3.66 1.65 15.27
C ALA A 92 2.89 1.76 13.93
N VAL A 93 1.56 1.77 14.03
CA VAL A 93 0.68 2.10 12.90
C VAL A 93 0.92 3.57 12.50
N LYS A 94 0.85 3.88 11.20
CA LYS A 94 0.98 5.25 10.72
C LYS A 94 0.00 6.20 11.42
N HIS A 95 0.46 7.42 11.66
CA HIS A 95 -0.39 8.51 12.11
C HIS A 95 -0.94 9.26 10.89
N ASN A 96 -2.23 9.58 10.90
CA ASN A 96 -2.87 10.31 9.79
C ASN A 96 -2.67 11.83 9.89
N THR A 97 -2.20 12.32 11.03
CA THR A 97 -2.00 13.75 11.29
C THR A 97 -0.62 13.98 11.88
N PHE A 98 -0.10 15.18 11.62
CA PHE A 98 1.10 15.66 12.28
C PHE A 98 0.73 16.01 13.73
N LYS A 99 0.87 15.03 14.64
CA LYS A 99 0.72 15.26 16.06
C LYS A 99 2.09 15.62 16.64
N ARG A 100 2.21 16.82 17.21
CA ARG A 100 3.42 17.23 17.91
C ARG A 100 3.70 16.23 19.03
N LEU A 101 4.95 15.77 19.12
CA LEU A 101 5.44 15.04 20.28
C LEU A 101 5.49 16.05 21.43
N THR A 102 4.49 16.00 22.31
CA THR A 102 4.53 16.70 23.59
C THR A 102 5.03 15.71 24.63
N THR A 103 6.17 16.05 25.24
CA THR A 103 6.74 15.36 26.41
C THR A 103 5.99 15.77 27.67
#